data_AF-A0A3S5JGB6-F1
#
_entry.id   AF-A0A3S5JGB6-F1
#
_cell.length_a   1.000
_cell.length_b   1.000
_cell.length_c   1.000
_cell.angle_alpha   90.00
_cell.angle_beta   90.00
_cell.angle_gamma   90.00
#
_symmetry.space_group_name_H-M   'P 1'
#
loop_
_entity.id
_entity.type
_entity.pdbx_description
1 polymer ?
#
loop_
_entity_poly.entity_id
_entity_poly.type
_entity_poly.pdbx_seq_one_letter_code
_entity_poly.pdbx_strand_id
1 'polypeptide(L)'
;MFIKKFYLLLIIIIITSCSSAPKKNITKTQFVPDIAGNKFIGVTDIEDYLDVNNYQNKFIVAAPDHKRFSEFNNFFQLGILTAKNQLKISNEVKFIDQENLNLLEANKNFLIGPLSNEIVINIDGLLLKDKALLLNDAVDNYSISLSQESQISTLETYLLNNSIERLGIIEDENNPTEQTKDFKKKWLNENRDAVTIAVDNDPSTRIENFLNVTDSKFRFQIIDEASFSDVEFIPRTRKDFSQVVVFTNDLSRLYEIASLVRFNYGLEYEIFSLTSNFDQKIDKNEISLHDITLIDHTYENRFTSDLPKSRSFCLGFDALLVSYAIANNVKGEIRGLLGIYKITNESLVSKSYIN
;
A
#
# COMPACT_ATOMS: atom_id res chain seq x y z
N MET A 1 -6.03 77.43 4.07
CA MET A 1 -6.59 76.47 3.09
C MET A 1 -5.66 75.29 2.77
N PHE A 2 -4.33 75.42 2.94
CA PHE A 2 -3.35 74.34 2.70
C PHE A 2 -3.34 73.20 3.74
N ILE A 3 -3.52 73.52 5.04
CA ILE A 3 -3.44 72.54 6.13
C ILE A 3 -4.54 71.46 6.02
N LYS A 4 -5.78 71.85 5.66
CA LYS A 4 -6.88 70.89 5.44
C LYS A 4 -6.63 69.92 4.27
N LYS A 5 -5.98 70.37 3.19
CA LYS A 5 -5.65 69.51 2.05
C LYS A 5 -4.53 68.52 2.40
N PHE A 6 -3.59 68.91 3.25
CA PHE A 6 -2.51 68.04 3.72
C PHE A 6 -3.03 66.91 4.62
N TYR A 7 -3.94 67.20 5.55
CA TYR A 7 -4.57 66.16 6.38
C TYR A 7 -5.43 65.20 5.56
N LEU A 8 -6.13 65.68 4.53
CA LEU A 8 -6.90 64.82 3.63
C LEU A 8 -5.98 63.86 2.85
N LEU A 9 -4.83 64.37 2.39
CA LEU A 9 -3.82 63.55 1.70
C LEU A 9 -3.21 62.49 2.64
N LEU A 10 -2.90 62.86 3.88
CA LEU A 10 -2.33 61.96 4.89
C LEU A 10 -3.31 60.84 5.27
N ILE A 11 -4.60 61.16 5.40
CA ILE A 11 -5.66 60.18 5.67
C ILE A 11 -5.84 59.23 4.49
N ILE A 12 -5.80 59.72 3.24
CA ILE A 12 -5.87 58.87 2.04
C ILE A 12 -4.65 57.93 1.99
N ILE A 13 -3.45 58.42 2.28
CA ILE A 13 -2.24 57.58 2.30
C ILE A 13 -2.35 56.48 3.36
N ILE A 14 -2.81 56.80 4.57
CA ILE A 14 -2.98 55.81 5.66
C ILE A 14 -4.05 54.76 5.31
N ILE A 15 -5.18 55.16 4.70
CA ILE A 15 -6.23 54.22 4.26
C ILE A 15 -5.71 53.33 3.13
N THR A 16 -4.93 53.86 2.18
CA THR A 16 -4.34 53.05 1.10
C THR A 16 -3.21 52.13 1.61
N SER A 17 -2.41 52.54 2.60
CA SER A 17 -1.37 51.71 3.22
C SER A 17 -1.92 50.62 4.15
N CYS A 18 -3.15 50.78 4.64
CA CYS A 18 -3.87 49.73 5.37
C CYS A 18 -4.72 48.83 4.45
N SER A 19 -4.88 49.18 3.17
CA SER A 19 -5.64 48.37 2.19
C SER A 19 -4.82 47.30 1.48
N SER A 20 -3.49 47.30 1.64
CA SER A 20 -2.68 46.13 1.28
C SER A 20 -2.86 45.06 2.35
N ALA A 21 -4.02 44.41 2.33
CA ALA A 21 -4.14 43.08 2.92
C ALA A 21 -2.93 42.28 2.40
N PRO A 22 -2.14 41.62 3.28
CA PRO A 22 -1.08 40.76 2.80
C PRO A 22 -1.76 39.79 1.84
N LYS A 23 -1.31 39.75 0.58
CA LYS A 23 -1.62 38.64 -0.31
C LYS A 23 -1.08 37.41 0.41
N LYS A 24 -1.92 36.76 1.23
CA LYS A 24 -1.78 35.35 1.48
C LYS A 24 -1.78 34.77 0.06
N ASN A 25 -0.61 34.35 -0.40
CA ASN A 25 -0.55 33.36 -1.47
C ASN A 25 -1.29 32.16 -0.90
N ILE A 26 -2.61 32.14 -1.10
CA ILE A 26 -3.39 30.93 -0.92
C ILE A 26 -2.88 30.05 -2.03
N THR A 27 -1.95 29.16 -1.69
CA THR A 27 -1.44 28.13 -2.57
C THR A 27 -2.65 27.40 -3.12
N LYS A 28 -2.97 27.63 -4.40
CA LYS A 28 -4.15 27.03 -5.03
C LYS A 28 -3.97 25.52 -4.96
N THR A 29 -4.89 24.82 -4.31
CA THR A 29 -4.86 23.36 -4.26
C THR A 29 -4.91 22.81 -5.68
N GLN A 30 -3.92 21.99 -6.04
CA GLN A 30 -3.86 21.29 -7.33
C GLN A 30 -4.33 19.86 -7.13
N PHE A 31 -5.04 19.31 -8.12
CA PHE A 31 -5.73 18.03 -7.99
C PHE A 31 -5.33 17.08 -9.11
N VAL A 32 -4.80 15.92 -8.73
CA VAL A 32 -4.49 14.81 -9.62
C VAL A 32 -5.73 13.92 -9.76
N PRO A 33 -6.22 13.65 -10.99
CA PRO A 33 -7.40 12.82 -11.20
C PRO A 33 -7.15 11.36 -10.81
N ASP A 34 -8.24 10.66 -10.52
CA ASP A 34 -8.17 9.23 -10.17
C ASP A 34 -7.97 8.39 -11.42
N ILE A 35 -7.19 7.31 -11.28
CA ILE A 35 -6.94 6.38 -12.36
C ILE A 35 -7.50 5.01 -11.97
N ALA A 36 -8.26 4.43 -12.90
CA ALA A 36 -8.95 3.17 -12.64
C ALA A 36 -7.96 2.00 -12.45
N GLY A 37 -8.26 1.15 -11.47
CA GLY A 37 -7.57 -0.12 -11.22
C GLY A 37 -6.31 -0.01 -10.35
N ASN A 38 -5.84 -1.18 -9.92
CA ASN A 38 -4.73 -1.34 -8.96
C ASN A 38 -3.45 -1.87 -9.62
N LYS A 39 -3.34 -1.83 -10.95
CA LYS A 39 -2.11 -2.19 -11.66
C LYS A 39 -1.18 -1.00 -11.74
N PHE A 40 0.13 -1.26 -11.72
CA PHE A 40 1.11 -0.21 -11.94
C PHE A 40 1.08 0.27 -13.38
N ILE A 41 1.07 1.59 -13.57
CA ILE A 41 1.03 2.25 -14.88
C ILE A 41 2.09 3.34 -15.01
N GLY A 42 2.93 3.52 -13.99
CA GLY A 42 3.88 4.61 -13.89
C GLY A 42 3.76 5.37 -12.57
N VAL A 43 4.83 6.10 -12.26
CA VAL A 43 4.89 7.05 -11.15
C VAL A 43 4.22 8.35 -11.57
N THR A 44 3.46 8.97 -10.67
CA THR A 44 2.87 10.31 -10.90
C THR A 44 3.97 11.36 -11.03
N ASP A 45 4.01 12.05 -12.17
CA ASP A 45 4.86 13.24 -12.32
C ASP A 45 4.17 14.43 -11.63
N ILE A 46 4.68 14.82 -10.46
CA ILE A 46 4.12 15.92 -9.70
C ILE A 46 4.36 17.26 -10.42
N GLU A 47 5.43 17.38 -11.23
CA GLU A 47 5.75 18.63 -11.94
C GLU A 47 4.62 19.03 -12.90
N ASP A 48 3.94 18.06 -13.51
CA ASP A 48 2.79 18.30 -14.42
C ASP A 48 1.62 19.01 -13.73
N TYR A 49 1.56 18.93 -12.39
CA TYR A 49 0.50 19.53 -11.61
C TYR A 49 0.93 20.79 -10.88
N LEU A 50 2.23 21.15 -10.89
CA LEU A 50 2.78 22.30 -10.17
C LEU A 50 3.03 23.50 -11.10
N ASP A 51 2.28 24.60 -10.93
CA ASP A 51 2.61 25.88 -11.59
C ASP A 51 3.92 26.50 -11.06
N VAL A 52 4.17 26.41 -9.75
CA VAL A 52 5.37 26.91 -9.04
C VAL A 52 5.61 26.02 -7.83
N ASN A 53 6.87 25.61 -7.58
CA ASN A 53 7.24 24.94 -6.33
C ASN A 53 7.17 25.93 -5.16
N ASN A 54 6.15 25.77 -4.32
CA ASN A 54 5.85 26.68 -3.22
C ASN A 54 6.60 26.29 -1.94
N TYR A 55 7.13 25.07 -1.86
CA TYR A 55 7.84 24.59 -0.69
C TYR A 55 9.36 24.77 -0.86
N GLN A 56 9.94 25.64 -0.04
CA GLN A 56 11.37 26.02 -0.13
C GLN A 56 12.22 25.52 1.04
N ASN A 57 11.60 24.95 2.08
CA ASN A 57 12.33 24.43 3.23
C ASN A 57 12.89 23.02 2.93
N LYS A 58 13.68 22.48 3.85
CA LYS A 58 14.30 21.15 3.70
C LYS A 58 13.36 20.03 4.13
N PHE A 59 13.62 18.83 3.62
CA PHE A 59 13.04 17.59 4.11
C PHE A 59 13.97 16.97 5.16
N ILE A 60 13.44 16.68 6.34
CA ILE A 60 14.15 15.98 7.42
C ILE A 60 13.66 14.54 7.41
N VAL A 61 14.56 13.61 7.15
CA VAL A 61 14.26 12.18 7.12
C VAL A 61 14.73 11.56 8.42
N ALA A 62 13.78 11.19 9.29
CA ALA A 62 14.02 10.51 10.56
C ALA A 62 14.03 9.00 10.33
N ALA A 63 15.23 8.44 10.19
CA ALA A 63 15.45 7.03 9.86
C ALA A 63 15.91 6.24 11.11
N PRO A 64 15.68 4.92 11.18
CA PRO A 64 16.12 4.09 12.31
C PRO A 64 17.65 4.00 12.40
N ASP A 65 18.17 3.57 13.55
CA ASP A 65 19.61 3.41 13.76
C ASP A 65 20.27 2.57 12.65
N HIS A 66 21.13 3.22 11.87
CA HIS A 66 21.89 2.63 10.77
C HIS A 66 22.76 1.43 11.18
N LYS A 67 23.16 1.33 12.45
CA LYS A 67 23.95 0.19 12.93
C LYS A 67 23.09 -1.06 13.12
N ARG A 68 21.85 -0.88 13.59
CA ARG A 68 20.91 -1.99 13.85
C ARG A 68 20.16 -2.41 12.59
N PHE A 69 19.81 -1.44 11.74
CA PHE A 69 18.98 -1.65 10.56
C PHE A 69 19.71 -1.23 9.28
N SER A 70 20.95 -1.68 9.11
CA SER A 70 21.84 -1.22 8.04
C SER A 70 21.29 -1.53 6.65
N GLU A 71 20.79 -2.75 6.43
CA GLU A 71 20.26 -3.17 5.14
C GLU A 71 19.04 -2.31 4.74
N PHE A 72 18.05 -2.24 5.62
CA PHE A 72 16.87 -1.40 5.43
C PHE A 72 17.26 0.06 5.13
N ASN A 73 18.11 0.65 5.97
CA ASN A 73 18.52 2.06 5.83
C ASN A 73 19.22 2.35 4.51
N ASN A 74 20.11 1.46 4.06
CA ASN A 74 20.83 1.66 2.81
C ASN A 74 19.88 1.75 1.62
N PHE A 75 18.88 0.86 1.55
CA PHE A 75 17.92 0.84 0.46
C PHE A 75 16.88 1.96 0.58
N PHE A 76 16.42 2.26 1.79
CA PHE A 76 15.52 3.37 2.07
C PHE A 76 16.13 4.72 1.69
N GLN A 77 17.34 5.03 2.15
CA GLN A 77 18.02 6.28 1.81
C GLN A 77 18.29 6.38 0.30
N LEU A 78 18.67 5.26 -0.33
CA LEU A 78 18.82 5.21 -1.78
C LEU A 78 17.51 5.51 -2.51
N GLY A 79 16.36 5.01 -2.02
CA GLY A 79 15.03 5.31 -2.54
C GLY A 79 14.75 6.82 -2.51
N ILE A 80 14.96 7.45 -1.35
CA ILE A 80 14.81 8.90 -1.15
C ILE A 80 15.69 9.68 -2.15
N LEU A 81 16.97 9.33 -2.27
CA LEU A 81 17.91 10.00 -3.16
C LEU A 81 17.56 9.80 -4.64
N THR A 82 17.02 8.63 -4.99
CA THR A 82 16.58 8.32 -6.35
C THR A 82 15.34 9.14 -6.70
N ALA A 83 14.34 9.19 -5.83
CA ALA A 83 13.16 10.05 -5.99
C ALA A 83 13.58 11.51 -6.13
N LYS A 84 14.49 12.00 -5.28
CA LYS A 84 14.99 13.38 -5.35
C LYS A 84 15.55 13.72 -6.72
N ASN A 85 16.36 12.82 -7.28
CA ASN A 85 17.00 13.03 -8.58
C ASN A 85 15.99 12.92 -9.74
N GLN A 86 15.16 11.86 -9.75
CA GLN A 86 14.21 11.61 -10.83
C GLN A 86 13.11 12.67 -10.90
N LEU A 87 12.61 13.10 -9.74
CA LEU A 87 11.58 14.14 -9.60
C LEU A 87 12.17 15.56 -9.58
N LYS A 88 13.49 15.71 -9.82
CA LYS A 88 14.23 16.98 -9.84
C LYS A 88 14.00 17.87 -8.61
N ILE A 89 13.78 17.27 -7.43
CA ILE A 89 13.55 18.00 -6.19
C ILE A 89 14.85 18.69 -5.76
N SER A 90 14.81 20.03 -5.77
CA SER A 90 15.95 20.89 -5.42
C SER A 90 16.12 21.11 -3.91
N ASN A 91 15.07 20.88 -3.12
CA ASN A 91 15.09 21.01 -1.67
C ASN A 91 16.22 20.16 -1.04
N GLU A 92 16.82 20.69 0.03
CA GLU A 92 17.79 19.92 0.83
C GLU A 92 17.07 18.73 1.50
N VAL A 93 17.73 17.57 1.52
CA VAL A 93 17.29 16.38 2.26
C VAL A 93 18.34 16.09 3.33
N LYS A 94 17.95 16.15 4.60
CA LYS A 94 18.80 15.89 5.76
C LYS A 94 18.34 14.61 6.45
N PHE A 95 19.22 13.62 6.53
CA PHE A 95 18.98 12.41 7.30
C PHE A 95 19.38 12.63 8.77
N ILE A 96 18.52 12.20 9.68
CA ILE A 96 18.78 12.15 11.11
C ILE A 96 18.41 10.78 11.66
N ASP A 97 19.02 10.41 12.77
CA ASP A 97 18.54 9.29 13.58
C ASP A 97 17.21 9.66 14.23
N GLN A 98 16.19 8.82 14.06
CA GLN A 98 14.86 9.03 14.60
C GLN A 98 14.83 9.18 16.12
N GLU A 99 15.79 8.58 16.85
CA GLU A 99 15.89 8.72 18.30
C GLU A 99 16.30 10.14 18.73
N ASN A 100 16.86 10.92 17.80
CA ASN A 100 17.28 12.31 18.00
C ASN A 100 16.30 13.33 17.39
N LEU A 101 15.05 12.91 17.14
CA LEU A 101 14.04 13.77 16.52
C LEU A 101 13.73 15.01 17.37
N ASN A 102 13.89 16.19 16.76
CA ASN A 102 13.50 17.46 17.37
C ASN A 102 12.22 18.00 16.70
N LEU A 103 11.10 17.92 17.42
CA LEU A 103 9.79 18.34 16.92
C LEU A 103 9.71 19.85 16.58
N LEU A 104 10.50 20.70 17.25
CA LEU A 104 10.55 22.13 16.94
C LEU A 104 11.26 22.40 15.61
N GLU A 105 12.30 21.62 15.28
CA GLU A 105 12.95 21.70 13.96
C GLU A 105 12.03 21.11 12.89
N ALA A 106 11.36 19.98 13.18
CA ALA A 106 10.41 19.32 12.30
C ALA A 106 9.26 20.23 11.88
N ASN A 107 8.62 20.95 12.81
CA ASN A 107 7.51 21.86 12.50
C ASN A 107 7.90 23.09 11.66
N LYS A 108 9.20 23.41 11.56
CA LYS A 108 9.71 24.46 10.65
C LYS A 108 10.04 23.92 9.27
N ASN A 109 10.18 22.61 9.13
CA ASN A 109 10.60 21.89 7.92
C ASN A 109 9.51 20.88 7.55
N PHE A 110 9.83 19.88 6.72
CA PHE A 110 8.93 18.77 6.44
C PHE A 110 9.56 17.51 7.01
N LEU A 111 8.86 16.84 7.93
CA LEU A 111 9.31 15.59 8.51
C LEU A 111 8.85 14.41 7.65
N ILE A 112 9.80 13.54 7.33
CA ILE A 112 9.56 12.23 6.74
C ILE A 112 10.01 11.20 7.77
N GLY A 113 9.07 10.39 8.28
CA GLY A 113 9.28 9.48 9.40
C GLY A 113 8.70 10.03 10.71
N PRO A 114 9.00 9.39 11.85
CA PRO A 114 9.88 8.23 12.02
C PRO A 114 9.22 6.93 11.58
N LEU A 115 9.98 5.82 11.64
CA LEU A 115 9.49 4.47 11.32
C LEU A 115 9.10 3.68 12.58
N SER A 116 9.71 3.97 13.73
CA SER A 116 9.37 3.28 14.98
C SER A 116 7.91 3.55 15.37
N ASN A 117 7.12 2.48 15.52
CA ASN A 117 5.73 2.58 15.98
C ASN A 117 5.63 3.29 17.33
N GLU A 118 6.56 3.01 18.25
CA GLU A 118 6.59 3.65 19.57
C GLU A 118 6.76 5.17 19.47
N ILE A 119 7.63 5.63 18.56
CA ILE A 119 7.83 7.08 18.38
C ILE A 119 6.63 7.69 17.65
N VAL A 120 6.08 7.01 16.62
CA VAL A 120 4.90 7.48 15.89
C VAL A 120 3.71 7.70 16.83
N ILE A 121 3.39 6.73 17.69
CA ILE A 121 2.31 6.84 18.69
C ILE A 121 2.47 8.07 19.58
N ASN A 122 3.71 8.44 19.93
CA ASN A 122 3.99 9.57 20.83
C ASN A 122 3.91 10.94 20.14
N ILE A 123 4.01 11.01 18.82
CA ILE A 123 4.08 12.29 18.08
C ILE A 123 2.88 12.53 17.16
N ASP A 124 2.06 11.51 16.92
CA ASP A 124 0.84 11.64 16.12
C ASP A 124 -0.08 12.72 16.72
N GLY A 125 -0.60 13.59 15.85
CA GLY A 125 -1.39 14.77 16.21
C GLY A 125 -0.60 15.97 16.73
N LEU A 126 0.71 15.84 17.04
CA LEU A 126 1.55 16.94 17.51
C LEU A 126 2.23 17.74 16.38
N LEU A 127 2.19 17.21 15.15
CA LEU A 127 2.80 17.79 13.96
C LEU A 127 1.73 18.39 13.04
N LEU A 128 2.07 19.47 12.34
CA LEU A 128 1.18 20.01 11.30
C LEU A 128 1.04 18.99 10.15
N LYS A 129 -0.20 18.68 9.74
CA LYS A 129 -0.48 17.67 8.69
C LYS A 129 0.23 17.97 7.36
N ASP A 130 0.40 19.24 7.01
CA ASP A 130 1.09 19.69 5.79
C ASP A 130 2.62 19.81 5.94
N LYS A 131 3.16 19.31 7.06
CA LYS A 131 4.60 19.32 7.42
C LYS A 131 5.12 17.97 7.86
N ALA A 132 4.32 16.91 7.82
CA ALA A 132 4.74 15.60 8.25
C ALA A 132 4.11 14.48 7.42
N LEU A 133 4.91 13.47 7.13
CA LEU A 133 4.48 12.17 6.67
C LEU A 133 5.12 11.12 7.59
N LEU A 134 4.30 10.46 8.41
CA LEU A 134 4.77 9.41 9.32
C LEU A 134 4.96 8.11 8.53
N LEU A 135 5.99 7.33 8.87
CA LEU A 135 6.34 6.10 8.15
C LEU A 135 5.90 4.83 8.89
N ASN A 136 4.89 4.96 9.73
CA ASN A 136 4.17 3.89 10.41
C ASN A 136 2.70 4.30 10.56
N ASP A 137 1.84 3.35 10.92
CA ASP A 137 0.40 3.57 11.04
C ASP A 137 0.10 4.69 12.04
N ALA A 138 -0.69 5.67 11.62
CA ALA A 138 -1.04 6.87 12.38
C ALA A 138 -2.49 7.24 12.12
N VAL A 139 -3.14 7.86 13.10
CA VAL A 139 -4.56 8.23 13.07
C VAL A 139 -4.75 9.69 12.66
N ASP A 140 -3.96 10.60 13.23
CA ASP A 140 -4.17 12.03 13.06
C ASP A 140 -3.34 12.61 11.89
N ASN A 141 -2.05 12.33 11.83
CA ASN A 141 -1.17 12.76 10.74
C ASN A 141 -1.26 11.85 9.51
N TYR A 142 -0.84 12.35 8.35
CA TYR A 142 -0.69 11.49 7.18
C TYR A 142 0.39 10.46 7.42
N SER A 143 0.11 9.22 7.02
CA SER A 143 1.02 8.10 7.17
C SER A 143 1.08 7.24 5.90
N ILE A 144 2.24 6.66 5.67
CA ILE A 144 2.41 5.51 4.78
C ILE A 144 3.23 4.47 5.53
N SER A 145 2.95 3.18 5.34
CA SER A 145 3.65 2.13 6.06
C SER A 145 3.84 0.91 5.17
N LEU A 146 4.70 -0.01 5.62
CA LEU A 146 4.82 -1.36 5.05
C LEU A 146 3.83 -2.34 5.70
N SER A 147 2.83 -1.84 6.44
CA SER A 147 1.84 -2.69 7.09
C SER A 147 0.94 -3.37 6.05
N GLN A 148 0.30 -4.45 6.49
CA GLN A 148 -0.64 -5.22 5.67
C GLN A 148 -1.90 -4.44 5.27
N GLU A 149 -2.17 -3.29 5.88
CA GLU A 149 -3.42 -2.56 5.68
C GLU A 149 -3.64 -2.15 4.23
N SER A 150 -2.59 -1.66 3.57
CA SER A 150 -2.65 -1.24 2.17
C SER A 150 -2.91 -2.43 1.23
N GLN A 151 -2.32 -3.59 1.53
CA GLN A 151 -2.52 -4.82 0.76
C GLN A 151 -3.95 -5.37 0.95
N ILE A 152 -4.45 -5.39 2.19
CA ILE A 152 -5.82 -5.77 2.50
C ILE A 152 -6.83 -4.83 1.81
N SER A 153 -6.61 -3.51 1.87
CA SER A 153 -7.48 -2.54 1.21
C SER A 153 -7.52 -2.73 -0.32
N THR A 154 -6.38 -3.13 -0.91
CA THR A 154 -6.27 -3.42 -2.34
C THR A 154 -7.08 -4.65 -2.71
N LEU A 155 -6.92 -5.74 -1.96
CA LEU A 155 -7.68 -6.97 -2.16
C LEU A 155 -9.19 -6.72 -2.02
N GLU A 156 -9.60 -6.07 -0.94
CA GLU A 156 -11.01 -5.73 -0.70
C GLU A 156 -11.58 -4.88 -1.85
N THR A 157 -10.87 -3.83 -2.26
CA THR A 157 -11.29 -2.98 -3.38
C THR A 157 -11.45 -3.80 -4.66
N TYR A 158 -10.51 -4.69 -4.95
CA TYR A 158 -10.55 -5.54 -6.14
C TYR A 158 -11.77 -6.46 -6.12
N LEU A 159 -11.99 -7.16 -5.00
CA LEU A 159 -13.11 -8.09 -4.84
C LEU A 159 -14.46 -7.36 -4.95
N LEU A 160 -14.58 -6.17 -4.35
CA LEU A 160 -15.79 -5.34 -4.46
C LEU A 160 -16.04 -4.85 -5.89
N ASN A 161 -15.00 -4.37 -6.58
CA ASN A 161 -15.13 -3.90 -7.96
C ASN A 161 -15.53 -5.03 -8.93
N ASN A 162 -15.16 -6.27 -8.62
CA ASN A 162 -15.54 -7.46 -9.38
C ASN A 162 -16.85 -8.09 -8.88
N SER A 163 -17.58 -7.45 -7.96
CA SER A 163 -18.84 -7.95 -7.39
C SER A 163 -18.72 -9.35 -6.78
N ILE A 164 -17.59 -9.66 -6.16
CA ILE A 164 -17.37 -10.93 -5.48
C ILE A 164 -18.12 -10.92 -4.14
N GLU A 165 -18.92 -11.93 -3.90
CA GLU A 165 -19.68 -12.08 -2.64
C GLU A 165 -19.10 -13.18 -1.75
N ARG A 166 -18.55 -14.24 -2.37
CA ARG A 166 -18.01 -15.41 -1.69
C ARG A 166 -16.61 -15.73 -2.18
N LEU A 167 -15.72 -16.06 -1.25
CA LEU A 167 -14.35 -16.44 -1.55
C LEU A 167 -13.91 -17.69 -0.79
N GLY A 168 -12.87 -18.32 -1.32
CA GLY A 168 -12.11 -19.37 -0.65
C GLY A 168 -11.00 -18.77 0.21
N ILE A 169 -10.83 -19.24 1.45
CA ILE A 169 -9.67 -18.90 2.29
C ILE A 169 -8.95 -20.18 2.67
N ILE A 170 -7.64 -20.20 2.43
CA ILE A 170 -6.74 -21.25 2.92
C ILE A 170 -5.75 -20.61 3.89
N GLU A 171 -5.81 -21.03 5.15
CA GLU A 171 -4.90 -20.61 6.21
C GLU A 171 -3.89 -21.71 6.49
N ASP A 172 -2.61 -21.35 6.56
CA ASP A 172 -1.56 -22.24 7.03
C ASP A 172 -1.51 -22.26 8.57
N GLU A 173 -1.92 -23.38 9.19
CA GLU A 173 -1.92 -23.53 10.66
C GLU A 173 -0.50 -23.56 11.24
N ASN A 174 0.48 -24.01 10.46
CA ASN A 174 1.86 -24.03 10.90
C ASN A 174 2.44 -22.62 11.01
N ASN A 175 1.85 -21.66 10.30
CA ASN A 175 2.29 -20.27 10.23
C ASN A 175 1.08 -19.31 10.33
N PRO A 176 0.40 -19.25 11.50
CA PRO A 176 -0.79 -18.44 11.64
C PRO A 176 -0.44 -16.96 11.45
N THR A 177 -1.31 -16.26 10.72
CA THR A 177 -1.10 -14.84 10.40
C THR A 177 -2.19 -13.99 11.06
N GLU A 178 -1.81 -12.87 11.68
CA GLU A 178 -2.80 -11.86 12.12
C GLU A 178 -3.53 -11.25 10.92
N GLN A 179 -2.86 -11.25 9.75
CA GLN A 179 -3.40 -10.83 8.47
C GLN A 179 -4.74 -11.46 8.10
N THR A 180 -4.88 -12.77 8.31
CA THR A 180 -6.14 -13.44 7.98
C THR A 180 -7.29 -12.90 8.83
N LYS A 181 -7.05 -12.65 10.12
CA LYS A 181 -8.07 -12.12 11.04
C LYS A 181 -8.49 -10.72 10.62
N ASP A 182 -7.51 -9.87 10.31
CA ASP A 182 -7.76 -8.49 9.88
C ASP A 182 -8.49 -8.42 8.54
N PHE A 183 -8.10 -9.27 7.58
CA PHE A 183 -8.80 -9.37 6.30
C PHE A 183 -10.25 -9.85 6.51
N LYS A 184 -10.46 -10.94 7.26
CA LYS A 184 -11.80 -11.47 7.53
C LYS A 184 -12.70 -10.45 8.22
N LYS A 185 -12.17 -9.68 9.18
CA LYS A 185 -12.91 -8.63 9.87
C LYS A 185 -13.38 -7.52 8.93
N LYS A 186 -12.60 -7.20 7.88
CA LYS A 186 -12.97 -6.22 6.85
C LYS A 186 -13.92 -6.82 5.81
N TRP A 187 -13.67 -8.06 5.39
CA TRP A 187 -14.41 -8.70 4.30
C TRP A 187 -15.82 -9.16 4.70
N LEU A 188 -15.94 -9.94 5.78
CA LEU A 188 -17.14 -10.70 6.12
C LEU A 188 -18.27 -9.80 6.63
N ASN A 189 -19.47 -9.95 6.07
CA ASN A 189 -20.70 -9.32 6.55
C ASN A 189 -21.96 -10.10 6.10
N GLU A 190 -23.16 -9.52 6.24
CA GLU A 190 -24.43 -10.16 5.88
C GLU A 190 -24.52 -10.62 4.41
N ASN A 191 -23.82 -9.94 3.49
CA ASN A 191 -23.85 -10.21 2.05
C ASN A 191 -22.53 -10.80 1.52
N ARG A 192 -21.51 -10.94 2.39
CA ARG A 192 -20.19 -11.42 2.00
C ARG A 192 -19.69 -12.47 2.96
N ASP A 193 -19.40 -13.65 2.43
CA ASP A 193 -18.91 -14.76 3.23
C ASP A 193 -17.61 -15.36 2.66
N ALA A 194 -17.11 -16.37 3.35
CA ALA A 194 -15.94 -17.12 2.91
C ALA A 194 -16.07 -18.58 3.36
N VAL A 195 -15.63 -19.50 2.51
CA VAL A 195 -15.34 -20.86 2.97
C VAL A 195 -13.87 -20.92 3.34
N THR A 196 -13.62 -21.16 4.63
CA THR A 196 -12.27 -21.22 5.18
C THR A 196 -11.89 -22.67 5.45
N ILE A 197 -10.68 -23.05 5.08
CA ILE A 197 -9.98 -24.19 5.65
C ILE A 197 -8.67 -23.74 6.28
N ALA A 198 -8.23 -24.53 7.25
CA ALA A 198 -6.91 -24.44 7.82
C ALA A 198 -6.15 -25.71 7.41
N VAL A 199 -4.92 -25.55 6.94
CA VAL A 199 -4.05 -26.63 6.45
C VAL A 199 -2.80 -26.73 7.32
N ASP A 200 -2.49 -27.94 7.73
CA ASP A 200 -1.32 -28.30 8.52
C ASP A 200 -0.30 -29.03 7.62
N ASN A 201 0.46 -29.99 8.14
CA ASN A 201 1.47 -30.71 7.37
C ASN A 201 0.91 -31.63 6.27
N ASP A 202 -0.40 -31.95 6.24
CA ASP A 202 -1.02 -32.72 5.15
C ASP A 202 -2.11 -31.91 4.43
N PRO A 203 -1.72 -30.90 3.63
CA PRO A 203 -2.67 -30.02 2.95
C PRO A 203 -3.48 -30.72 1.85
N SER A 204 -3.00 -31.84 1.30
CA SER A 204 -3.55 -32.41 0.05
C SER A 204 -5.02 -32.79 0.21
N THR A 205 -5.34 -33.63 1.18
CA THR A 205 -6.71 -34.10 1.42
C THR A 205 -7.64 -32.96 1.83
N ARG A 206 -7.13 -31.98 2.58
CA ARG A 206 -7.89 -30.81 3.02
C ARG A 206 -8.27 -29.91 1.84
N ILE A 207 -7.33 -29.63 0.95
CA ILE A 207 -7.55 -28.81 -0.25
C ILE A 207 -8.48 -29.54 -1.23
N GLU A 208 -8.31 -30.85 -1.42
CA GLU A 208 -9.20 -31.66 -2.26
C GLU A 208 -10.65 -31.59 -1.79
N ASN A 209 -10.88 -31.77 -0.48
CA ASN A 209 -12.20 -31.65 0.14
C ASN A 209 -12.75 -30.23 0.03
N PHE A 210 -11.92 -29.21 0.26
CA PHE A 210 -12.30 -27.81 0.16
C PHE A 210 -12.82 -27.42 -1.23
N LEU A 211 -12.28 -28.02 -2.28
CA LEU A 211 -12.70 -27.84 -3.67
C LEU A 211 -13.86 -28.76 -4.08
N ASN A 212 -14.39 -29.58 -3.16
CA ASN A 212 -15.42 -30.61 -3.38
C ASN A 212 -15.05 -31.70 -4.41
N VAL A 213 -13.75 -31.96 -4.59
CA VAL A 213 -13.28 -32.98 -5.54
C VAL A 213 -13.52 -34.39 -5.01
N THR A 214 -13.33 -34.62 -3.71
CA THR A 214 -13.61 -35.91 -3.05
C THR A 214 -15.07 -36.34 -3.26
N ASP A 215 -16.02 -35.43 -3.05
CA ASP A 215 -17.44 -35.70 -3.29
C ASP A 215 -17.72 -35.97 -4.77
N SER A 216 -17.00 -35.30 -5.67
CA SER A 216 -17.10 -35.55 -7.11
C SER A 216 -16.63 -36.96 -7.45
N LYS A 217 -15.50 -37.41 -6.88
CA LYS A 217 -14.96 -38.77 -7.06
C LYS A 217 -15.92 -39.82 -6.49
N PHE A 218 -16.46 -39.60 -5.30
CA PHE A 218 -17.42 -40.51 -4.68
C PHE A 218 -18.71 -40.65 -5.49
N ARG A 219 -19.28 -39.53 -5.98
CA ARG A 219 -20.45 -39.56 -6.86
C ARG A 219 -20.17 -40.32 -8.16
N PHE A 220 -18.98 -40.14 -8.73
CA PHE A 220 -18.57 -40.86 -9.93
C PHE A 220 -18.49 -42.37 -9.68
N GLN A 221 -17.88 -42.81 -8.59
CA GLN A 221 -17.78 -44.24 -8.25
C GLN A 221 -19.16 -44.90 -8.16
N ILE A 222 -20.14 -44.25 -7.54
CA ILE A 222 -21.52 -44.77 -7.48
C ILE A 222 -22.14 -44.92 -8.88
N ILE A 223 -21.89 -43.96 -9.77
CA ILE A 223 -22.43 -43.99 -11.14
C ILE A 223 -21.75 -45.08 -11.96
N ASP A 224 -20.43 -45.21 -11.84
CA ASP A 224 -19.62 -46.19 -12.56
C ASP A 224 -20.00 -47.62 -12.16
N GLU A 225 -20.13 -47.90 -10.86
CA GLU A 225 -20.58 -49.19 -10.33
C GLU A 225 -22.01 -49.55 -10.78
N ALA A 226 -22.86 -48.56 -10.99
CA ALA A 226 -24.24 -48.74 -11.44
C ALA A 226 -24.41 -48.75 -12.97
N SER A 227 -23.35 -48.45 -13.72
CA SER A 227 -23.39 -48.31 -15.17
C SER A 227 -23.12 -49.64 -15.88
N PHE A 228 -23.80 -49.86 -17.01
CA PHE A 228 -23.56 -51.00 -17.89
C PHE A 228 -22.52 -50.71 -18.98
N SER A 229 -21.88 -49.53 -18.93
CA SER A 229 -20.87 -49.06 -19.89
C SER A 229 -19.85 -48.18 -19.20
N ASP A 230 -18.62 -48.18 -19.71
CA ASP A 230 -17.53 -47.32 -19.21
C ASP A 230 -17.95 -45.85 -19.18
N VAL A 231 -17.87 -45.21 -18.01
CA VAL A 231 -18.20 -43.80 -17.82
C VAL A 231 -16.91 -43.01 -17.63
N GLU A 232 -16.72 -41.92 -18.38
CA GLU A 232 -15.55 -41.06 -18.22
C GLU A 232 -15.74 -40.09 -17.03
N PHE A 233 -14.77 -40.07 -16.11
CA PHE A 233 -14.80 -39.13 -14.98
C PHE A 233 -14.23 -37.77 -15.38
N ILE A 234 -15.08 -36.74 -15.29
CA ILE A 234 -14.65 -35.34 -15.35
C ILE A 234 -14.89 -34.70 -13.97
N PRO A 235 -13.85 -34.60 -13.12
CA PRO A 235 -13.97 -33.99 -11.81
C PRO A 235 -14.45 -32.55 -11.92
N ARG A 236 -15.37 -32.17 -11.04
CA ARG A 236 -15.89 -30.80 -10.96
C ARG A 236 -15.53 -30.21 -9.63
N THR A 237 -14.82 -29.10 -9.66
CA THR A 237 -14.64 -28.26 -8.50
C THR A 237 -15.90 -27.44 -8.24
N ARG A 238 -16.02 -26.93 -7.02
CA ARG A 238 -17.09 -26.03 -6.61
C ARG A 238 -17.08 -24.72 -7.40
N LYS A 239 -18.26 -24.14 -7.63
CA LYS A 239 -18.45 -22.93 -8.46
C LYS A 239 -19.04 -21.74 -7.71
N ASP A 240 -19.22 -21.89 -6.40
CA ASP A 240 -19.80 -20.87 -5.53
C ASP A 240 -18.78 -19.79 -5.11
N PHE A 241 -17.51 -19.94 -5.47
CA PHE A 241 -16.52 -18.87 -5.53
C PHE A 241 -15.58 -19.08 -6.72
N SER A 242 -14.86 -18.03 -7.12
CA SER A 242 -13.79 -18.09 -8.12
C SER A 242 -12.44 -17.54 -7.62
N GLN A 243 -12.40 -16.93 -6.44
CA GLN A 243 -11.18 -16.43 -5.82
C GLN A 243 -10.79 -17.29 -4.62
N VAL A 244 -9.50 -17.61 -4.50
CA VAL A 244 -8.91 -18.25 -3.34
C VAL A 244 -7.82 -17.33 -2.78
N VAL A 245 -7.91 -16.98 -1.50
CA VAL A 245 -6.89 -16.20 -0.81
C VAL A 245 -6.09 -17.14 0.10
N VAL A 246 -4.78 -17.19 -0.12
CA VAL A 246 -3.86 -18.03 0.66
C VAL A 246 -3.08 -17.14 1.63
N PHE A 247 -3.22 -17.44 2.93
CA PHE A 247 -2.47 -16.79 3.99
C PHE A 247 -1.44 -17.74 4.60
N THR A 248 -0.17 -17.36 4.49
CA THR A 248 0.98 -18.05 5.09
C THR A 248 2.10 -17.02 5.30
N ASN A 249 3.11 -17.38 6.09
CA ASN A 249 4.33 -16.59 6.26
C ASN A 249 5.51 -17.16 5.46
N ASP A 250 5.33 -18.26 4.72
CA ASP A 250 6.38 -18.91 3.95
C ASP A 250 6.04 -18.99 2.45
N LEU A 251 6.97 -18.61 1.59
CA LEU A 251 6.77 -18.64 0.14
C LEU A 251 6.71 -20.07 -0.41
N SER A 252 7.55 -20.98 0.09
CA SER A 252 7.52 -22.37 -0.37
C SER A 252 6.16 -22.99 -0.09
N ARG A 253 5.60 -22.65 1.07
CA ARG A 253 4.29 -23.10 1.48
C ARG A 253 3.16 -22.49 0.66
N LEU A 254 3.26 -21.22 0.26
CA LEU A 254 2.36 -20.60 -0.71
C LEU A 254 2.38 -21.38 -2.03
N TYR A 255 3.56 -21.72 -2.55
CA TYR A 255 3.69 -22.46 -3.82
C TYR A 255 3.09 -23.86 -3.72
N GLU A 256 3.35 -24.57 -2.62
CA GLU A 256 2.78 -25.90 -2.38
C GLU A 256 1.25 -25.86 -2.34
N ILE A 257 0.67 -24.94 -1.57
CA ILE A 257 -0.79 -24.79 -1.47
C ILE A 257 -1.39 -24.44 -2.84
N ALA A 258 -0.79 -23.48 -3.56
CA ALA A 258 -1.25 -23.11 -4.89
C ALA A 258 -1.17 -24.29 -5.87
N SER A 259 -0.06 -25.03 -5.85
CA SER A 259 0.13 -26.25 -6.64
C SER A 259 -0.97 -27.29 -6.35
N LEU A 260 -1.32 -27.50 -5.08
CA LEU A 260 -2.39 -28.43 -4.69
C LEU A 260 -3.79 -27.95 -5.12
N VAL A 261 -4.05 -26.64 -5.11
CA VAL A 261 -5.29 -26.09 -5.67
C VAL A 261 -5.36 -26.37 -7.17
N ARG A 262 -4.26 -26.13 -7.92
CA ARG A 262 -4.18 -26.42 -9.36
C ARG A 262 -4.31 -27.92 -9.65
N PHE A 263 -3.63 -28.76 -8.89
CA PHE A 263 -3.65 -30.22 -9.02
C PHE A 263 -5.06 -30.79 -8.81
N ASN A 264 -5.80 -30.24 -7.84
CA ASN A 264 -7.19 -30.62 -7.56
C ASN A 264 -8.19 -29.88 -8.45
N TYR A 265 -7.85 -29.75 -9.75
CA TYR A 265 -8.71 -29.22 -10.82
C TYR A 265 -9.14 -27.76 -10.65
N GLY A 266 -8.45 -27.01 -9.78
CA GLY A 266 -8.72 -25.61 -9.51
C GLY A 266 -8.03 -24.64 -10.47
N LEU A 267 -7.90 -24.97 -11.76
CA LEU A 267 -7.17 -24.16 -12.73
C LEU A 267 -7.82 -22.78 -12.96
N GLU A 268 -9.14 -22.69 -12.84
CA GLU A 268 -9.92 -21.46 -13.09
C GLU A 268 -9.95 -20.50 -11.89
N TYR A 269 -9.42 -20.90 -10.72
CA TYR A 269 -9.43 -20.02 -9.55
C TYR A 269 -8.36 -18.93 -9.66
N GLU A 270 -8.72 -17.70 -9.32
CA GLU A 270 -7.73 -16.66 -9.10
C GLU A 270 -7.15 -16.82 -7.70
N ILE A 271 -5.85 -17.12 -7.61
CA ILE A 271 -5.18 -17.34 -6.32
C ILE A 271 -4.49 -16.06 -5.91
N PHE A 272 -4.94 -15.45 -4.81
CA PHE A 272 -4.33 -14.27 -4.22
C PHE A 272 -3.43 -14.63 -3.04
N SER A 273 -2.33 -13.90 -2.90
CA SER A 273 -1.60 -13.86 -1.64
C SER A 273 -1.12 -12.44 -1.32
N LEU A 274 -1.20 -12.11 -0.03
CA LEU A 274 -0.62 -10.89 0.51
C LEU A 274 0.81 -11.17 0.90
N THR A 275 1.70 -10.23 0.60
CA THR A 275 3.14 -10.46 0.66
C THR A 275 3.79 -9.86 1.89
N SER A 276 3.04 -9.12 2.72
CA SER A 276 3.56 -8.39 3.89
C SER A 276 4.32 -9.27 4.88
N ASN A 277 4.02 -10.57 4.93
CA ASN A 277 4.66 -11.51 5.86
C ASN A 277 5.91 -12.19 5.27
N PHE A 278 6.21 -11.95 3.99
CA PHE A 278 7.39 -12.51 3.33
C PHE A 278 8.56 -11.52 3.42
N ASP A 279 9.71 -12.04 3.82
CA ASP A 279 10.99 -11.32 3.96
C ASP A 279 12.10 -11.90 3.05
N GLN A 280 11.71 -12.71 2.08
CA GLN A 280 12.60 -13.40 1.16
C GLN A 280 12.34 -13.01 -0.29
N LYS A 281 13.26 -13.39 -1.17
CA LYS A 281 13.12 -13.14 -2.61
C LYS A 281 12.04 -14.05 -3.20
N ILE A 282 11.09 -13.47 -3.95
CA ILE A 282 10.08 -14.24 -4.67
C ILE A 282 10.68 -14.95 -5.88
N ASP A 283 10.33 -16.22 -6.05
CA ASP A 283 10.61 -16.99 -7.26
C ASP A 283 9.52 -16.72 -8.29
N LYS A 284 9.87 -15.94 -9.31
CA LYS A 284 8.94 -15.56 -10.37
C LYS A 284 8.48 -16.75 -11.20
N ASN A 285 9.26 -17.83 -11.27
CA ASN A 285 8.86 -19.03 -12.00
C ASN A 285 7.73 -19.75 -11.27
N GLU A 286 7.83 -19.88 -9.95
CA GLU A 286 6.78 -20.51 -9.13
C GLU A 286 5.47 -19.70 -9.17
N ILE A 287 5.58 -18.37 -9.06
CA ILE A 287 4.43 -17.46 -9.21
C ILE A 287 3.75 -17.64 -10.56
N SER A 288 4.53 -17.65 -11.65
CA SER A 288 3.99 -17.82 -13.00
C SER A 288 3.47 -19.24 -13.27
N LEU A 289 4.11 -20.27 -12.72
CA LEU A 289 3.73 -21.67 -12.89
C LEU A 289 2.38 -21.96 -12.24
N HIS A 290 2.14 -21.37 -11.08
CA HIS A 290 0.92 -21.56 -10.31
C HIS A 290 -0.14 -20.47 -10.52
N ASP A 291 0.15 -19.48 -11.38
CA ASP A 291 -0.71 -18.33 -11.65
C ASP A 291 -1.20 -17.67 -10.36
N ILE A 292 -0.24 -17.28 -9.52
CA ILE A 292 -0.46 -16.63 -8.22
C ILE A 292 -0.44 -15.12 -8.45
N THR A 293 -1.51 -14.44 -8.05
CA THR A 293 -1.60 -12.99 -8.05
C THR A 293 -1.11 -12.44 -6.71
N LEU A 294 -0.06 -11.61 -6.74
CA LEU A 294 0.53 -11.06 -5.53
C LEU A 294 0.10 -9.62 -5.30
N ILE A 295 -0.25 -9.30 -4.05
CA ILE A 295 -0.56 -7.93 -3.65
C ILE A 295 0.64 -7.36 -2.89
N ASP A 296 1.30 -6.38 -3.49
CA ASP A 296 2.56 -5.81 -3.01
C ASP A 296 2.87 -4.47 -3.72
N HIS A 297 4.08 -3.95 -3.56
CA HIS A 297 4.67 -2.92 -4.41
C HIS A 297 4.84 -3.40 -5.87
N THR A 298 5.22 -2.48 -6.76
CA THR A 298 5.20 -2.66 -8.24
C THR A 298 6.19 -3.68 -8.82
N TYR A 299 7.19 -4.12 -8.06
CA TYR A 299 8.41 -4.80 -8.55
C TYR A 299 9.20 -4.06 -9.67
N GLU A 300 8.76 -2.87 -10.12
CA GLU A 300 9.36 -2.04 -11.17
C GLU A 300 10.52 -1.19 -10.62
N ASN A 301 11.51 -1.87 -10.04
CA ASN A 301 12.77 -1.28 -9.61
C ASN A 301 13.91 -2.31 -9.72
N ARG A 302 15.15 -1.87 -9.52
CA ARG A 302 16.34 -2.71 -9.71
C ARG A 302 16.46 -3.92 -8.76
N PHE A 303 15.71 -3.94 -7.65
CA PHE A 303 15.70 -5.04 -6.69
C PHE A 303 14.59 -6.05 -6.98
N THR A 304 13.57 -5.67 -7.76
CA THR A 304 12.54 -6.56 -8.28
C THR A 304 11.87 -7.39 -7.17
N SER A 305 11.98 -8.71 -7.23
CA SER A 305 11.37 -9.64 -6.27
C SER A 305 12.13 -9.82 -4.96
N ASP A 306 13.27 -9.16 -4.75
CA ASP A 306 13.99 -9.18 -3.47
C ASP A 306 13.25 -8.27 -2.47
N LEU A 307 12.28 -8.85 -1.75
CA LEU A 307 11.27 -8.12 -0.99
C LEU A 307 11.84 -7.14 0.03
N PRO A 308 12.79 -7.50 0.92
CA PRO A 308 13.32 -6.56 1.90
C PRO A 308 13.96 -5.34 1.24
N LYS A 309 14.78 -5.56 0.22
CA LYS A 309 15.51 -4.47 -0.47
C LYS A 309 14.57 -3.61 -1.28
N SER A 310 13.67 -4.26 -2.01
CA SER A 310 12.72 -3.63 -2.91
C SER A 310 11.72 -2.77 -2.14
N ARG A 311 11.09 -3.30 -1.07
CA ARG A 311 10.16 -2.54 -0.24
C ARG A 311 10.82 -1.38 0.50
N SER A 312 12.03 -1.59 1.03
CA SER A 312 12.79 -0.52 1.68
C SER A 312 13.07 0.63 0.70
N PHE A 313 13.51 0.29 -0.52
CA PHE A 313 13.74 1.26 -1.59
C PHE A 313 12.45 1.97 -2.01
N CYS A 314 11.37 1.23 -2.25
CA CYS A 314 10.08 1.77 -2.65
C CYS A 314 9.48 2.68 -1.56
N LEU A 315 9.58 2.31 -0.27
CA LEU A 315 9.16 3.17 0.83
C LEU A 315 9.94 4.48 0.84
N GLY A 316 11.26 4.42 0.65
CA GLY A 316 12.09 5.63 0.57
C GLY A 316 11.71 6.51 -0.61
N PHE A 317 11.49 5.91 -1.78
CA PHE A 317 11.08 6.63 -2.98
C PHE A 317 9.74 7.35 -2.76
N ASP A 318 8.73 6.59 -2.32
CA ASP A 318 7.37 7.08 -2.16
C ASP A 318 7.26 8.06 -0.99
N ALA A 319 8.04 7.86 0.08
CA ALA A 319 8.09 8.80 1.19
C ALA A 319 8.48 10.19 0.72
N LEU A 320 9.48 10.34 -0.16
CA LEU A 320 9.81 11.66 -0.70
C LEU A 320 8.78 12.16 -1.71
N LEU A 321 8.28 11.30 -2.61
CA LEU A 321 7.25 11.65 -3.60
C LEU A 321 6.00 12.23 -2.92
N VAL A 322 5.43 11.47 -1.98
CA VAL A 322 4.22 11.83 -1.24
C VAL A 322 4.47 13.06 -0.36
N SER A 323 5.62 13.13 0.32
CA SER A 323 5.98 14.32 1.11
C SER A 323 6.07 15.57 0.24
N TYR A 324 6.63 15.46 -0.96
CA TYR A 324 6.73 16.56 -1.91
C TYR A 324 5.35 17.02 -2.39
N ALA A 325 4.43 16.08 -2.67
CA ALA A 325 3.04 16.37 -3.00
C ALA A 325 2.32 17.12 -1.85
N ILE A 326 2.41 16.59 -0.63
CA ILE A 326 1.79 17.19 0.56
C ILE A 326 2.35 18.61 0.80
N ALA A 327 3.68 18.76 0.77
CA ALA A 327 4.35 20.02 1.03
C ALA A 327 3.95 21.13 0.04
N ASN A 328 3.61 20.75 -1.19
CA ASN A 328 3.14 21.65 -2.24
C ASN A 328 1.61 21.74 -2.37
N ASN A 329 0.86 21.18 -1.42
CA ASN A 329 -0.60 21.19 -1.42
C ASN A 329 -1.23 20.54 -2.68
N VAL A 330 -0.59 19.48 -3.18
CA VAL A 330 -1.14 18.60 -4.24
C VAL A 330 -2.02 17.54 -3.59
N LYS A 331 -3.24 17.38 -4.10
CA LYS A 331 -4.27 16.45 -3.62
C LYS A 331 -4.69 15.52 -4.76
N GLY A 332 -5.45 14.47 -4.44
CA GLY A 332 -5.88 13.47 -5.41
C GLY A 332 -5.04 12.20 -5.36
N GLU A 333 -4.99 11.46 -6.47
CA GLU A 333 -4.29 10.18 -6.56
C GLU A 333 -2.81 10.36 -6.93
N ILE A 334 -1.91 9.91 -6.06
CA ILE A 334 -0.46 9.88 -6.29
C ILE A 334 -0.02 8.43 -6.39
N ARG A 335 0.56 8.02 -7.51
CA ARG A 335 1.11 6.68 -7.72
C ARG A 335 2.62 6.71 -7.54
N GLY A 336 3.13 5.91 -6.61
CA GLY A 336 4.55 5.67 -6.43
C GLY A 336 4.93 4.22 -6.73
N LEU A 337 6.14 3.82 -6.36
CA LEU A 337 6.66 2.47 -6.54
C LEU A 337 6.19 1.50 -5.46
N LEU A 338 5.87 1.99 -4.26
CA LEU A 338 5.33 1.20 -3.14
C LEU A 338 3.82 1.07 -3.26
N GLY A 339 3.11 2.16 -3.58
CA GLY A 339 1.65 2.12 -3.62
C GLY A 339 0.98 3.28 -4.35
N ILE A 340 -0.34 3.28 -4.27
CA ILE A 340 -1.27 4.31 -4.74
C ILE A 340 -1.80 5.03 -3.52
N TYR A 341 -1.68 6.36 -3.50
CA TYR A 341 -2.03 7.21 -2.37
C TYR A 341 -3.12 8.20 -2.76
N LYS A 342 -4.27 8.14 -2.09
CA LYS A 342 -5.31 9.14 -2.24
C LYS A 342 -5.18 10.18 -1.13
N ILE A 343 -4.71 11.37 -1.47
CA ILE A 343 -4.50 12.48 -0.54
C ILE A 343 -5.72 13.40 -0.55
N THR A 344 -6.37 13.55 0.60
CA THR A 344 -7.44 14.53 0.84
C THR A 344 -6.99 15.61 1.82
N ASN A 345 -7.88 16.48 2.29
CA ASN A 345 -7.54 17.43 3.36
C ASN A 345 -7.49 16.76 4.74
N GLU A 346 -8.19 15.65 4.92
CA GLU A 346 -8.40 15.03 6.23
C GLU A 346 -7.53 13.78 6.40
N SER A 347 -7.35 13.02 5.33
CA SER A 347 -6.74 11.69 5.34
C SER A 347 -5.86 11.43 4.12
N LEU A 348 -4.99 10.43 4.28
CA LEU A 348 -4.25 9.78 3.20
C LEU A 348 -4.60 8.30 3.24
N VAL A 349 -5.14 7.77 2.15
CA VAL A 349 -5.45 6.34 2.02
C VAL A 349 -4.44 5.70 1.10
N SER A 350 -3.82 4.60 1.53
CA SER A 350 -2.84 3.85 0.75
C SER A 350 -3.40 2.53 0.23
N LYS A 351 -3.04 2.19 -1.01
CA LYS A 351 -3.28 0.88 -1.62
C LYS A 351 -1.98 0.37 -2.21
N SER A 352 -1.77 -0.94 -2.12
CA SER A 352 -0.72 -1.65 -2.85
C SER A 352 -1.15 -1.90 -4.30
N TYR A 353 -0.26 -2.52 -5.07
CA TYR A 353 -0.52 -2.97 -6.43
C TYR A 353 -0.90 -4.46 -6.48
N ILE A 354 -1.62 -4.81 -7.55
CA ILE A 354 -1.88 -6.19 -7.94
C ILE A 354 -0.89 -6.55 -9.04
N ASN A 355 -0.03 -7.53 -8.78
CA ASN A 355 1.08 -7.96 -9.63
C ASN A 355 0.82 -9.31 -10.28
#